data_AF-A0A942L4R6-F1
#
_entry.id   AF-A0A942L4R6-F1
#
_cell.length_a   1.000
_cell.length_b   1.000
_cell.length_c   1.000
_cell.angle_alpha   90.00
_cell.angle_beta   90.00
_cell.angle_gamma   90.00
#
_symmetry.space_group_name_H-M   'P 1'
#
loop_
_entity.id
_entity.type
_entity.pdbx_description
1 polymer ?
#
loop_
_entity_poly.entity_id
_entity_poly.type
_entity_poly.pdbx_seq_one_letter_code
_entity_poly.pdbx_strand_id
1 'polypeptide(L)'
;MEHQDESLRYFHKKTADEGAHTRKLVWRIFWILLAVTSLEILLGLYYKEWELSWNFVKTTFLLLTVAKAYLIVAYYMHLKHENSFLIKIIAIPYIVLAVYLTLLVLNEGIYSDLMERWLW
;
A
#
# COMPACT_ATOMS: atom_id res chain seq x y z
N MET A 1 12.81 -45.48 -16.18
CA MET A 1 12.42 -44.29 -16.97
C MET A 1 11.07 -43.76 -16.48
N GLU A 2 10.05 -44.62 -16.38
CA GLU A 2 8.70 -44.26 -15.87
C GLU A 2 8.62 -43.58 -14.48
N HIS A 3 9.37 -44.06 -13.47
CA HIS A 3 9.38 -43.43 -12.15
C HIS A 3 9.96 -42.02 -12.12
N GLN A 4 10.84 -41.68 -13.06
CA GLN A 4 11.40 -40.33 -13.15
C GLN A 4 10.35 -39.39 -13.74
N ASP A 5 9.64 -39.81 -14.79
CA ASP A 5 8.56 -39.04 -15.41
C ASP A 5 7.40 -38.71 -14.43
N GLU A 6 7.08 -39.65 -13.54
CA GLU A 6 6.03 -39.48 -12.52
C GLU A 6 6.44 -38.45 -11.46
N SER A 7 7.70 -38.49 -11.01
CA SER A 7 8.24 -37.49 -10.07
C SER A 7 8.27 -36.08 -10.68
N LEU A 8 8.66 -35.95 -11.96
CA LEU A 8 8.70 -34.68 -12.68
C LEU A 8 7.30 -34.08 -12.83
N ARG A 9 6.29 -34.90 -13.15
CA ARG A 9 4.88 -34.47 -13.19
C ARG A 9 4.37 -34.03 -11.82
N TYR A 10 4.74 -34.72 -10.74
CA TYR A 10 4.39 -34.33 -9.38
C TYR A 10 4.97 -32.95 -9.00
N PHE A 11 6.26 -32.70 -9.28
CA PHE A 11 6.88 -31.40 -9.04
C PHE A 11 6.24 -30.28 -9.87
N HIS A 12 5.89 -30.55 -11.13
CA HIS A 12 5.25 -29.57 -12.01
C HIS A 12 3.82 -29.23 -11.55
N LYS A 13 3.07 -30.22 -11.09
CA LYS A 13 1.73 -30.01 -10.54
C LYS A 13 1.78 -29.21 -9.24
N LYS A 14 2.70 -29.57 -8.33
CA LYS A 14 2.86 -28.87 -7.05
C LYS A 14 3.26 -27.40 -7.22
N THR A 15 4.21 -27.11 -8.11
CA THR A 15 4.62 -25.72 -8.41
C THR A 15 3.51 -24.91 -9.12
N ALA A 16 2.74 -25.55 -10.00
CA ALA A 16 1.59 -24.91 -10.63
C ALA A 16 0.47 -24.57 -9.63
N ASP A 17 0.19 -25.46 -8.67
CA ASP A 17 -0.81 -25.25 -7.62
C ASP A 17 -0.36 -24.13 -6.65
N GLU A 18 0.89 -24.14 -6.19
CA GLU A 18 1.47 -23.09 -5.32
C GLU A 18 1.40 -21.70 -5.98
N GLY A 19 1.77 -21.59 -7.26
CA GLY A 19 1.68 -20.34 -8.00
C GLY A 19 0.24 -19.84 -8.20
N ALA A 20 -0.72 -20.76 -8.34
CA ALA A 20 -2.14 -20.40 -8.47
C ALA A 20 -2.71 -19.81 -7.17
N HIS A 21 -2.29 -20.31 -5.99
CA HIS A 21 -2.69 -19.76 -4.70
C HIS A 21 -2.19 -18.32 -4.50
N THR A 22 -0.93 -18.05 -4.83
CA THR A 22 -0.35 -16.71 -4.73
C THR A 22 -1.06 -15.71 -5.63
N ARG A 23 -1.32 -16.06 -6.90
CA ARG A 23 -2.04 -15.17 -7.83
C ARG A 23 -3.43 -14.80 -7.34
N LYS A 24 -4.19 -15.76 -6.78
CA LYS A 24 -5.52 -15.50 -6.21
C LYS A 24 -5.44 -14.54 -5.02
N LEU A 25 -4.43 -14.67 -4.17
CA LEU A 25 -4.27 -13.81 -3.01
C LEU A 25 -3.95 -12.37 -3.41
N VAL A 26 -3.07 -12.17 -4.40
CA VAL A 26 -2.74 -10.84 -4.95
C VAL A 26 -3.99 -10.17 -5.51
N TRP A 27 -4.78 -10.88 -6.33
CA TRP A 27 -6.03 -10.36 -6.88
C TRP A 27 -7.06 -9.98 -5.81
N ARG A 28 -7.17 -10.79 -4.75
CA ARG A 28 -8.08 -10.47 -3.63
C ARG A 28 -7.68 -9.16 -2.95
N ILE A 29 -6.38 -8.98 -2.70
CA ILE A 29 -5.87 -7.80 -2.00
C ILE A 29 -5.92 -6.57 -2.90
N PHE A 30 -5.74 -6.74 -4.21
CA PHE A 30 -5.99 -5.71 -5.20
C PHE A 30 -7.39 -5.13 -5.11
N TRP A 31 -8.41 -5.97 -5.10
CA TRP A 31 -9.78 -5.47 -4.97
C TRP A 31 -10.05 -4.77 -3.64
N ILE A 32 -9.46 -5.27 -2.54
CA ILE A 32 -9.58 -4.62 -1.22
C ILE A 32 -8.93 -3.22 -1.26
N LEU A 33 -7.70 -3.12 -1.77
CA LEU A 33 -7.00 -1.85 -1.89
C LEU A 33 -7.73 -0.87 -2.82
N LEU A 34 -8.22 -1.36 -3.96
CA LEU A 34 -8.98 -0.54 -4.90
C LEU A 34 -10.26 -0.01 -4.26
N ALA A 35 -10.99 -0.84 -3.51
CA ALA A 35 -12.18 -0.42 -2.79
C ALA A 35 -11.85 0.63 -1.72
N VAL A 36 -10.82 0.40 -0.90
CA VAL A 36 -10.35 1.34 0.12
C VAL A 36 -9.94 2.69 -0.49
N THR A 37 -9.16 2.68 -1.58
CA THR A 37 -8.73 3.90 -2.27
C THR A 37 -9.91 4.61 -2.96
N SER A 38 -10.85 3.87 -3.52
CA SER A 38 -12.07 4.47 -4.10
C SER A 38 -12.88 5.16 -3.00
N LEU A 39 -13.04 4.53 -1.83
CA LEU A 39 -13.70 5.14 -0.68
C LEU A 39 -12.97 6.39 -0.18
N GLU A 40 -11.63 6.39 -0.11
CA GLU A 40 -10.85 7.60 0.22
C GLU A 40 -11.19 8.74 -0.75
N ILE A 41 -11.11 8.51 -2.07
CA ILE A 41 -11.36 9.57 -3.06
C ILE A 41 -12.80 10.06 -3.00
N LEU A 42 -13.78 9.17 -2.89
CA LEU A 42 -15.19 9.56 -2.75
C LEU A 42 -15.40 10.40 -1.48
N LEU A 43 -14.84 10.00 -0.35
CA LEU A 43 -14.93 10.76 0.89
C LEU A 43 -14.25 12.13 0.76
N GLY A 44 -13.14 12.22 0.01
CA GLY A 44 -12.44 13.47 -0.27
C GLY A 44 -13.17 14.41 -1.24
N LEU A 45 -14.01 13.88 -2.14
CA LEU A 45 -14.82 14.69 -3.05
C LEU A 45 -16.13 15.15 -2.39
N TYR A 46 -16.82 14.25 -1.69
CA TYR A 46 -18.16 14.46 -1.17
C TYR A 46 -18.21 15.03 0.26
N TYR A 47 -17.08 15.24 0.95
CA TYR A 47 -17.12 15.70 2.35
C TYR A 47 -17.85 17.04 2.56
N LYS A 48 -17.82 17.94 1.56
CA LYS A 48 -18.53 19.22 1.64
C LYS A 48 -20.04 19.07 1.54
N GLU A 49 -20.51 18.11 0.73
CA GLU A 49 -21.94 17.85 0.53
C GLU A 49 -22.57 17.14 1.73
N TRP A 50 -21.78 16.38 2.48
CA TRP A 50 -22.25 15.60 3.63
C TRP A 50 -22.09 16.32 4.97
N GLU A 51 -21.71 17.61 4.96
CA GLU A 51 -21.46 18.42 6.16
C GLU A 51 -20.54 17.73 7.19
N LEU A 52 -19.61 16.89 6.70
CA LEU A 52 -18.73 16.13 7.57
C LEU A 52 -17.73 17.06 8.24
N SER A 53 -17.51 16.86 9.54
CA SER A 53 -16.48 17.58 10.27
C SER A 53 -15.12 17.37 9.61
N TRP A 54 -14.42 18.48 9.33
CA TRP A 54 -13.11 18.46 8.70
C TRP A 54 -12.09 17.60 9.47
N ASN A 55 -12.19 17.58 10.80
CA ASN A 55 -11.33 16.73 11.64
C ASN A 55 -11.62 15.24 11.41
N PHE A 56 -12.88 14.85 11.27
CA PHE A 56 -13.26 13.47 11.01
C PHE A 56 -12.72 12.98 9.66
N VAL A 57 -12.85 13.81 8.63
CA VAL A 57 -12.34 13.53 7.28
C VAL A 57 -10.82 13.31 7.31
N LYS A 58 -10.08 14.24 7.93
CA LYS A 58 -8.62 14.16 8.06
C LYS A 58 -8.17 12.90 8.79
N THR A 59 -8.76 12.58 9.94
CA THR A 59 -8.39 11.39 10.72
C THR A 59 -8.68 10.11 9.95
N THR A 60 -9.83 10.04 9.28
CA THR A 60 -10.21 8.88 8.46
C THR A 60 -9.26 8.68 7.29
N PHE A 61 -8.92 9.74 6.56
CA PHE A 61 -7.94 9.72 5.47
C PHE A 61 -6.57 9.23 5.94
N LEU A 62 -6.10 9.72 7.08
CA LEU A 62 -4.80 9.33 7.63
C LEU A 62 -4.78 7.83 7.99
N LEU A 63 -5.83 7.34 8.65
CA LEU A 63 -5.95 5.93 9.03
C LEU A 63 -6.03 5.01 7.80
N LEU A 64 -6.83 5.36 6.80
CA LEU A 64 -6.93 4.61 5.54
C LEU A 64 -5.60 4.61 4.78
N THR A 65 -4.87 5.72 4.82
CA THR A 65 -3.55 5.85 4.19
C THR A 65 -2.49 4.97 4.87
N VAL A 66 -2.52 4.83 6.19
CA VAL A 66 -1.63 3.88 6.91
C VAL A 66 -2.04 2.44 6.62
N ALA A 67 -3.35 2.14 6.64
CA ALA A 67 -3.87 0.80 6.37
C ALA A 67 -3.48 0.31 4.96
N LYS A 68 -3.62 1.15 3.93
CA LYS A 68 -3.21 0.79 2.56
C LYS A 68 -1.71 0.57 2.47
N ALA A 69 -0.89 1.40 3.12
CA ALA A 69 0.56 1.26 3.10
C ALA A 69 0.99 -0.08 3.71
N TYR A 70 0.37 -0.47 4.83
CA TYR A 70 0.58 -1.78 5.44
C TYR A 70 0.18 -2.93 4.50
N LEU A 71 -1.01 -2.86 3.89
CA LEU A 71 -1.48 -3.87 2.95
C LEU A 71 -0.54 -4.01 1.74
N ILE A 72 0.02 -2.91 1.24
CA ILE A 72 0.97 -2.93 0.12
C ILE A 72 2.28 -3.63 0.51
N VAL A 73 2.90 -3.19 1.61
CA VAL A 73 4.21 -3.71 2.06
C VAL A 73 4.09 -5.20 2.43
N ALA A 74 3.03 -5.60 3.13
CA ALA A 74 2.88 -6.99 3.57
C ALA A 74 2.62 -7.96 2.41
N TYR A 75 1.86 -7.54 1.38
CA TYR A 75 1.31 -8.47 0.39
C TYR A 75 1.81 -8.28 -1.05
N TYR A 76 1.98 -7.05 -1.54
CA TYR A 76 2.51 -6.86 -2.90
C TYR A 76 4.01 -7.07 -2.99
N MET A 77 4.72 -6.82 -1.90
CA MET A 77 6.17 -7.06 -1.84
C MET A 77 6.51 -8.50 -1.46
N HIS A 78 5.50 -9.38 -1.29
CA HIS A 78 5.66 -10.80 -0.96
C HIS A 78 6.48 -11.07 0.31
N LEU A 79 6.63 -10.06 1.18
CA LEU A 79 7.55 -10.07 2.31
C LEU A 79 7.12 -11.01 3.45
N LYS A 80 5.88 -11.50 3.43
CA LYS A 80 5.29 -12.29 4.53
C LYS A 80 5.95 -13.65 4.77
N HIS A 81 6.62 -14.24 3.77
CA HIS A 81 7.31 -15.53 3.91
C HIS A 81 8.76 -15.48 3.40
N GLU A 82 9.29 -14.27 3.16
CA GLU A 82 10.61 -14.04 2.59
C GLU A 82 11.66 -13.74 3.68
N ASN A 83 12.93 -13.79 3.28
CA ASN A 83 14.05 -13.58 4.21
C ASN A 83 14.00 -12.18 4.84
N SER A 84 14.10 -12.12 6.17
CA SER A 84 14.06 -10.88 6.97
C SER A 84 15.04 -9.80 6.52
N PHE A 85 16.14 -10.17 5.86
CA PHE A 85 17.07 -9.21 5.25
C PHE A 85 16.48 -8.51 4.01
N LEU A 86 15.81 -9.26 3.14
CA LEU A 86 15.14 -8.74 1.94
C LEU A 86 14.01 -7.78 2.32
N ILE A 87 13.25 -8.15 3.37
CA ILE A 87 12.19 -7.29 3.95
C ILE A 87 12.75 -5.93 4.33
N LYS A 88 13.87 -5.89 5.05
CA LYS A 88 14.48 -4.63 5.52
C LYS A 88 15.01 -3.79 4.36
N ILE A 89 15.68 -4.41 3.39
CA ILE A 89 16.21 -3.69 2.21
C ILE A 89 15.12 -2.96 1.43
N ILE A 90 13.91 -3.53 1.35
CA ILE A 90 12.81 -2.92 0.59
C ILE A 90 11.97 -1.98 1.48
N ALA A 91 11.71 -2.36 2.73
CA ALA A 91 10.88 -1.57 3.64
C ALA A 91 11.56 -0.26 4.10
N ILE A 92 12.87 -0.29 4.37
CA ILE A 92 13.62 0.89 4.83
C ILE A 92 13.55 2.05 3.82
N PRO A 93 13.94 1.90 2.54
CA PRO A 93 13.90 3.01 1.58
C PRO A 93 12.47 3.51 1.35
N TYR A 94 11.46 2.63 1.39
CA TYR A 94 10.06 3.03 1.28
C TYR A 94 9.62 3.93 2.44
N ILE A 95 9.94 3.55 3.69
CA ILE A 95 9.59 4.35 4.87
C ILE A 95 10.36 5.67 4.88
N VAL A 96 11.67 5.64 4.60
CA VAL A 96 12.51 6.85 4.55
C VAL A 96 11.97 7.82 3.52
N LEU A 97 11.63 7.34 2.31
CA LEU A 97 11.08 8.18 1.25
C LEU A 97 9.71 8.74 1.64
N ALA A 98 8.82 7.94 2.21
CA ALA A 98 7.49 8.40 2.64
C ALA A 98 7.58 9.51 3.70
N VAL A 99 8.45 9.34 4.70
CA VAL A 99 8.70 10.37 5.73
C VAL A 99 9.36 11.61 5.12
N TYR A 100 10.36 11.43 4.27
CA TYR A 100 11.06 12.53 3.60
C TYR A 100 10.11 13.38 2.75
N LEU A 101 9.25 12.75 1.93
CA LEU A 101 8.24 13.47 1.15
C LEU A 101 7.21 14.18 2.03
N THR A 102 6.81 13.56 3.14
CA THR A 102 5.88 14.20 4.10
C THR A 102 6.50 15.46 4.70
N LEU A 103 7.76 15.40 5.13
CA LEU A 103 8.49 16.56 5.63
C LEU A 103 8.64 17.65 4.56
N LEU A 104 8.95 17.27 3.32
CA LEU A 104 9.08 18.20 2.21
C LEU A 104 7.76 18.95 1.97
N VAL A 105 6.64 18.25 1.87
CA VAL A 105 5.32 18.87 1.65
C VAL A 105 4.93 19.78 2.83
N LEU A 106 5.19 19.38 4.07
CA LEU A 106 4.90 20.22 5.24
C LEU A 106 5.76 21.48 5.24
N ASN A 107 7.04 21.36 4.87
CA ASN A 107 7.97 22.47 4.79
C ASN A 107 7.53 23.49 3.71
N GLU A 108 7.19 23.02 2.51
CA GLU A 108 6.63 23.86 1.43
C GLU A 108 5.31 24.53 1.86
N GLY A 109 4.45 23.82 2.60
CA GLY A 109 3.22 24.38 3.17
C GLY A 109 3.47 25.52 4.16
N ILE A 110 4.53 25.42 4.98
CA ILE A 110 4.91 26.48 5.93
C ILE A 110 5.51 27.68 5.18
N TYR A 111 6.40 27.44 4.21
CA TYR A 111 7.02 28.52 3.44
C TYR A 111 6.01 29.28 2.57
N SER A 112 4.99 28.60 2.03
CA SER A 112 3.91 29.26 1.27
C SER A 112 3.05 30.16 2.16
N ASP A 113 2.65 29.71 3.36
CA ASP A 113 1.92 30.55 4.34
C ASP A 113 2.75 31.76 4.79
N LEU A 114 4.06 31.56 5.01
CA LEU A 114 4.99 32.63 5.32
C LEU A 114 5.15 33.64 4.17
N MET A 115 5.21 33.18 2.93
CA MET A 115 5.28 34.06 1.75
C MET A 115 3.98 34.87 1.58
N GLU A 116 2.82 34.26 1.75
CA GLU A 116 1.52 34.97 1.69
C GLU A 116 1.44 36.09 2.74
N ARG A 117 1.90 35.82 3.97
CA ARG A 117 1.96 36.81 5.06
C ARG A 117 3.00 37.92 4.87
N TRP A 118 3.95 37.77 3.96
CA TRP A 118 5.03 38.74 3.74
C TRP A 118 4.81 39.59 2.48
N LEU A 119 4.04 39.09 1.51
CA LEU A 119 3.70 39.76 0.25
C LEU A 119 2.41 40.61 0.30
N TRP A 120 1.69 40.59 1.43
CA TRP A 120 0.53 41.44 1.78
C TRP A 120 0.73 42.07 3.16
#